data_AF-A0A956MA31-F1
#
_entry.id   AF-A0A956MA31-F1
#
_cell.length_a   1.000
_cell.length_b   1.000
_cell.length_c   1.000
_cell.angle_alpha   90.00
_cell.angle_beta   90.00
_cell.angle_gamma   90.00
#
_symmetry.space_group_name_H-M   'P 1'
#
loop_
_entity.id
_entity.type
_entity.pdbx_description
1 polymer ?
#
loop_
_entity_poly.entity_id
_entity_poly.type
_entity_poly.pdbx_seq_one_letter_code
_entity_poly.pdbx_strand_id
1 'polypeptide(L)'
;MNRNHITCVFITLLLTTAACFAQNPLDFGSEIRTADPSGHVWPDGKMYVYTSHDEECQPDFFMKNWHVFSSSDLVNWTDHGPILSVEQLSWADNYA
;
A
#
# COMPACT_ATOMS: atom_id res chain seq x y z
N MET A 1 -13.01 -38.77 -24.19
CA MET A 1 -11.78 -37.98 -23.97
C MET A 1 -10.66 -38.93 -23.57
N ASN A 2 -9.56 -38.93 -24.29
CA ASN A 2 -8.38 -39.78 -24.08
C ASN A 2 -7.58 -39.35 -22.82
N ARG A 3 -7.02 -40.33 -22.10
CA ARG A 3 -6.34 -40.14 -20.80
C ARG A 3 -5.29 -39.02 -20.82
N ASN A 4 -4.55 -38.90 -21.92
CA ASN A 4 -3.53 -37.87 -22.11
C ASN A 4 -4.11 -36.44 -22.14
N HIS A 5 -5.33 -36.26 -22.67
CA HIS A 5 -5.98 -34.94 -22.67
C HIS A 5 -6.52 -34.57 -21.29
N ILE A 6 -7.00 -35.55 -20.51
CA ILE A 6 -7.39 -35.34 -19.12
C ILE A 6 -6.16 -34.92 -18.30
N THR A 7 -5.03 -35.62 -18.48
CA THR A 7 -3.76 -35.27 -17.83
C THR A 7 -3.26 -33.87 -18.22
N CYS A 8 -3.31 -33.49 -19.50
CA CYS A 8 -2.94 -32.15 -19.93
C CYS A 8 -3.84 -31.07 -19.30
N VAL A 9 -5.17 -31.26 -19.32
CA VAL A 9 -6.11 -30.30 -18.72
C VAL A 9 -5.86 -30.13 -17.22
N PHE A 10 -5.60 -31.23 -16.50
CA PHE A 10 -5.26 -31.17 -15.08
C PHE A 10 -3.94 -30.42 -14.83
N ILE A 11 -2.90 -30.66 -15.63
CA ILE A 11 -1.62 -29.96 -15.50
C ILE A 11 -1.77 -28.45 -15.79
N THR A 12 -2.52 -28.07 -16.82
CA THR A 12 -2.79 -26.66 -17.14
C THR A 12 -3.59 -25.98 -16.03
N LEU A 13 -4.54 -26.69 -15.41
CA LEU A 13 -5.32 -26.17 -14.28
C LEU A 13 -4.46 -26.00 -13.01
N LEU A 14 -3.51 -26.91 -12.76
CA LEU A 14 -2.55 -26.79 -11.66
C LEU A 14 -1.52 -25.67 -11.86
N LEU A 15 -1.11 -25.40 -13.10
CA LEU A 15 -0.14 -24.33 -13.42
C LEU A 15 -0.77 -22.93 -13.34
N THR A 16 -2.08 -22.81 -13.55
CA THR A 16 -2.79 -21.51 -13.51
C THR A 16 -3.18 -21.09 -12.10
N THR A 17 -3.41 -22.03 -11.17
CA THR A 17 -3.72 -21.72 -9.77
C THR A 17 -2.51 -21.29 -8.93
N ALA A 18 -1.28 -21.56 -9.41
CA ALA A 18 -0.05 -21.21 -8.70
C ALA A 18 0.35 -19.72 -8.82
N ALA A 19 -0.30 -18.94 -9.69
CA ALA A 19 0.01 -17.53 -9.96
C ALA A 19 -0.89 -16.54 -9.20
N CYS A 20 -1.20 -16.82 -7.93
CA CYS A 20 -1.87 -15.86 -7.06
C CYS A 20 -0.82 -15.01 -6.35
N PHE A 21 -0.69 -13.74 -6.73
CA PHE A 21 0.08 -12.74 -5.98
C PHE A 21 -0.87 -12.00 -5.04
N ALA A 22 -0.50 -11.89 -3.77
CA ALA A 22 -1.20 -10.99 -2.87
C ALA A 22 -0.91 -9.55 -3.30
N GLN A 23 -1.94 -8.73 -3.51
CA GLN A 23 -1.77 -7.28 -3.74
C GLN A 23 -1.35 -6.52 -2.48
N ASN A 24 -1.45 -7.14 -1.30
CA ASN A 24 -1.21 -6.50 -0.01
C ASN A 24 0.03 -7.06 0.71
N PRO A 25 0.71 -6.26 1.55
CA PRO A 25 0.48 -4.82 1.75
C PRO A 25 0.72 -4.01 0.48
N LEU A 26 0.04 -2.86 0.33
CA LEU A 26 0.22 -2.01 -0.86
C LEU A 26 1.69 -1.63 -0.98
N ASP A 27 2.25 -1.86 -2.16
CA ASP A 27 3.59 -1.39 -2.48
C ASP A 27 3.53 0.07 -2.89
N PHE A 28 3.78 0.96 -1.92
CA PHE A 28 3.83 2.39 -2.16
C PHE A 28 5.14 2.85 -2.84
N GLY A 29 6.07 1.93 -3.14
CA GLY A 29 7.39 2.26 -3.69
C GLY A 29 8.30 3.01 -2.69
N SER A 30 7.94 2.96 -1.41
CA SER A 30 8.61 3.62 -0.29
C SER A 30 8.99 2.57 0.75
N GLU A 31 10.13 2.75 1.43
CA GLU A 31 10.61 1.79 2.45
C GLU A 31 9.94 1.97 3.82
N ILE A 32 9.04 2.95 3.95
CA ILE A 32 8.41 3.31 5.22
C ILE A 32 7.26 2.37 5.63
N ARG A 33 6.93 2.36 6.93
CA ARG A 33 5.72 1.71 7.45
C ARG A 33 4.55 2.70 7.51
N THR A 34 3.39 2.27 7.02
CA THR A 34 2.21 3.13 6.91
C THR A 34 1.04 2.56 7.69
N ALA A 35 0.30 3.41 8.40
CA ALA A 35 -0.93 3.07 9.10
C ALA A 35 -2.05 4.08 8.83
N ASP A 36 -3.24 3.79 9.37
CA ASP A 36 -4.43 4.66 9.37
C ASP A 36 -4.80 5.27 8.00
N PRO A 37 -4.91 4.45 6.93
CA PRO A 37 -5.11 4.97 5.59
C PRO A 37 -6.47 5.67 5.44
N SER A 38 -6.43 6.89 4.91
CA SER A 38 -7.61 7.62 4.44
C SER A 38 -7.52 7.80 2.93
N GLY A 39 -8.51 7.31 2.19
CA GLY A 39 -8.55 7.36 0.72
C GLY A 39 -9.45 8.47 0.19
N HIS A 40 -9.01 9.17 -0.86
CA HIS A 40 -9.82 10.16 -1.56
C HIS A 40 -9.52 10.18 -3.06
N VAL A 41 -10.55 10.30 -3.90
CA VAL A 41 -10.39 10.51 -5.35
C VAL A 41 -10.61 11.99 -5.65
N TRP A 42 -9.56 12.69 -6.09
CA TRP A 42 -9.61 14.12 -6.39
C TRP A 42 -10.11 14.39 -7.83
N PRO A 43 -10.39 15.66 -8.21
CA PRO A 43 -10.88 16.01 -9.55
C PRO A 43 -9.98 15.59 -10.73
N ASP A 44 -8.71 15.29 -10.50
CA ASP A 44 -7.79 14.76 -11.52
C ASP A 44 -8.00 13.26 -11.80
N GLY A 45 -8.93 12.62 -11.08
CA GLY A 45 -9.33 11.23 -11.27
C GLY A 45 -8.42 10.20 -10.62
N LYS A 46 -7.39 10.61 -9.88
CA LYS A 46 -6.48 9.69 -9.19
C LYS A 46 -6.96 9.39 -7.77
N MET A 47 -6.69 8.18 -7.30
CA MET A 47 -6.80 7.84 -5.89
C MET A 47 -5.61 8.42 -5.14
N TYR A 48 -5.86 9.07 -4.02
CA TYR A 48 -4.86 9.52 -3.07
C TYR A 48 -5.09 8.82 -1.73
N VAL A 49 -4.02 8.31 -1.14
CA VAL A 49 -4.04 7.67 0.18
C VAL A 49 -3.15 8.45 1.11
N TYR A 50 -3.73 8.91 2.21
CA TYR A 50 -3.05 9.63 3.29
C TYR A 50 -2.83 8.67 4.44
N THR A 51 -1.59 8.57 4.93
CA THR A 51 -1.23 7.63 6.00
C THR A 51 -0.41 8.31 7.08
N SER A 52 -0.50 7.82 8.30
CA SER A 52 0.55 8.05 9.29
C SER A 52 1.82 7.28 8.88
N HIS A 53 2.99 7.79 9.28
CA HIS A 53 4.27 7.10 9.15
C HIS A 53 4.64 6.47 10.50
N ASP A 54 4.58 5.14 10.58
CA ASP A 54 5.03 4.37 11.75
C ASP A 54 6.56 4.30 11.77
N GLU A 55 7.19 4.93 12.75
CA GLU A 55 8.64 4.87 12.92
C GLU A 55 9.08 3.46 13.34
N GLU A 56 10.15 2.96 12.73
CA GLU A 56 10.62 1.61 13.04
C GLU A 56 11.29 1.51 14.43
N CYS A 57 11.31 0.28 14.94
CA CYS A 57 11.97 -0.08 16.19
C CYS A 57 11.44 0.67 17.44
N GLN A 58 10.18 1.09 17.42
CA GLN A 58 9.53 1.75 18.55
C GLN A 58 8.72 0.76 19.40
N PRO A 59 8.61 0.99 20.73
CA PRO A 59 7.90 0.09 21.63
C PRO A 59 6.36 0.24 21.57
N ASP A 60 5.86 1.29 20.93
CA ASP A 60 4.44 1.65 20.83
C ASP A 60 4.20 2.45 19.54
N PHE A 61 3.00 3.01 19.35
CA PHE A 61 2.67 3.92 18.25
C PHE A 61 3.53 5.19 18.30
N PHE A 62 4.40 5.34 17.30
CA PHE A 62 5.31 6.48 17.18
C PHE A 62 5.29 6.97 15.75
N MET A 63 4.58 8.08 15.54
CA MET A 63 4.46 8.71 14.23
C MET A 63 4.82 10.18 14.37
N LYS A 64 5.61 10.70 13.42
CA LYS A 64 6.06 12.11 13.43
C LYS A 64 5.50 12.92 12.28
N ASN A 65 5.06 12.25 11.23
CA ASN A 65 4.57 12.88 10.01
C ASN A 65 3.53 11.99 9.31
N TRP A 66 2.90 12.57 8.30
CA TRP A 66 1.97 11.90 7.40
C TRP A 66 2.45 12.02 5.97
N HIS A 67 2.47 10.89 5.27
CA HIS A 67 2.78 10.81 3.85
C HIS A 67 1.50 10.77 3.02
N VAL A 68 1.60 11.19 1.77
CA VAL A 68 0.54 10.98 0.79
C VAL A 68 1.07 10.23 -0.43
N PHE A 69 0.26 9.28 -0.89
CA PHE A 69 0.51 8.48 -2.07
C PHE A 69 -0.59 8.72 -3.09
N SER A 70 -0.29 8.64 -4.38
CA SER A 70 -1.33 8.69 -5.43
C SER A 70 -1.16 7.60 -6.47
N SER A 71 -2.27 7.12 -7.03
CA SER A 71 -2.26 6.18 -8.14
C SER A 71 -3.42 6.44 -9.10
N SER A 72 -3.17 6.22 -10.40
CA SER A 72 -4.20 6.20 -11.44
C SER A 72 -4.74 4.79 -11.74
N ASP A 73 -4.08 3.74 -11.26
CA ASP A 73 -4.41 2.35 -11.58
C ASP A 73 -4.53 1.44 -10.34
N LEU A 74 -4.34 2.00 -9.14
CA LEU A 74 -4.34 1.33 -7.83
C LEU A 74 -3.25 0.25 -7.65
N VAL A 75 -2.29 0.19 -8.58
CA VAL A 75 -1.19 -0.78 -8.57
C VAL A 75 0.14 -0.04 -8.44
N ASN A 76 0.36 0.98 -9.27
CA ASN A 76 1.56 1.80 -9.27
C ASN A 76 1.28 3.07 -8.47
N TRP A 77 2.02 3.25 -7.39
CA TRP A 77 1.86 4.38 -6.49
C TRP A 77 3.02 5.36 -6.62
N THR A 78 2.72 6.65 -6.48
CA THR A 78 3.71 7.72 -6.35
C THR A 78 3.71 8.19 -4.91
N ASP A 79 4.84 8.09 -4.22
CA ASP A 79 5.10 8.74 -2.93
C ASP A 79 5.39 10.22 -3.16
N HIS A 80 4.59 11.10 -2.54
CA HIS A 80 4.80 12.55 -2.59
C HIS A 80 5.59 13.06 -1.37
N GLY A 81 6.01 12.17 -0.48
CA GLY A 81 6.72 12.48 0.75
C GLY A 81 5.81 12.95 1.89
N PRO A 82 6.42 13.43 2.99
CA PRO A 82 5.68 13.95 4.13
C PRO A 82 5.03 15.28 3.79
N ILE A 83 3.70 15.36 3.93
CA ILE A 83 2.92 16.58 3.66
C ILE A 83 2.52 17.34 4.93
N LEU A 84 2.61 16.68 6.08
CA LEU A 84 2.33 17.23 7.39
C LEU A 84 3.28 16.58 8.41
N SER A 85 3.80 17.38 9.34
CA SER A 85 4.59 16.91 10.48
C SER A 85 4.06 17.51 11.78
N VAL A 86 4.18 16.77 12.88
CA VAL A 86 3.86 17.26 14.23
C VAL A 86 4.62 18.54 14.55
N GLU A 87 5.87 18.67 14.08
CA GLU A 87 6.73 19.85 14.31
C GLU A 87 6.15 21.14 13.71
N GLN A 88 5.25 21.03 12.73
CA GLN A 88 4.59 22.17 12.09
C GLN A 88 3.37 22.66 12.88
N LEU A 89 2.92 21.90 13.89
CA LEU A 89 1.72 22.18 14.68
C LEU A 89 2.15 22.76 16.03
N SER A 90 2.02 24.08 16.19
CA SER A 90 2.47 24.80 17.41
C SER A 90 1.81 24.37 18.73
N TRP A 91 0.74 23.60 18.64
CA TRP A 91 -0.05 23.12 19.77
C TRP A 91 0.13 21.62 20.02
N ALA A 92 0.79 20.90 19.10
CA ALA A 92 1.01 19.47 19.23
C ALA A 92 2.33 19.22 19.96
N ASP A 93 2.36 18.16 20.77
CA ASP A 93 3.53 17.85 21.59
C ASP A 93 4.49 16.90 20.87
N ASN A 94 4.07 15.66 20.59
CA ASN A 94 5.04 14.60 20.26
C ASN A 94 4.65 13.62 19.16
N TYR A 95 3.38 13.25 18.98
CA TYR A 95 3.02 12.18 18.02
C TYR A 95 1.89 12.63 17.11
N ALA A 96 1.96 12.13 15.87
CA ALA A 96 0.94 12.25 14.85
C ALA A 96 -0.26 11.36 15.20
#